data_AF-A0A939NRS2-F1
#
_entry.id   AF-A0A939NRS2-F1
#
_cell.length_a   1.000
_cell.length_b   1.000
_cell.length_c   1.000
_cell.angle_alpha   90.00
_cell.angle_beta   90.00
_cell.angle_gamma   90.00
#
_symmetry.space_group_name_H-M   'P 1'
#
loop_
_entity.id
_entity.type
_entity.pdbx_description
1 polymer ?
#
loop_
_entity_poly.entity_id
_entity_poly.type
_entity_poly.pdbx_seq_one_letter_code
_entity_poly.pdbx_strand_id
1 'polypeptide(L)'
;MPDISGLELLSQLPKGMATIMLSVHDSPALIEQALNAGARGFLSKRCSPDELIAAVRTVAAGGCYLTPDIAMKLAAGAGIRSPNASVRWRKSWRRAWR
;
A
#
# COMPACT_ATOMS: atom_id res chain seq x y z
N MET A 1 7.69 16.52 1.58
CA MET A 1 7.14 17.81 1.15
C MET A 1 7.17 18.72 2.36
N PRO A 2 7.56 19.99 2.21
CA PRO A 2 7.73 20.89 3.35
C PRO A 2 6.40 21.22 4.04
N ASP A 3 5.28 21.19 3.33
CA ASP A 3 4.01 21.73 3.87
C ASP A 3 3.00 20.67 4.33
N ILE A 4 2.96 19.50 3.67
CA ILE A 4 2.01 18.41 3.99
C ILE A 4 2.71 17.06 3.97
N SER A 5 2.25 16.14 4.82
CA SER A 5 2.74 14.77 4.83
C SER A 5 2.20 13.98 3.62
N GLY A 6 2.93 12.95 3.18
CA GLY A 6 2.47 12.10 2.07
C GLY A 6 1.16 11.36 2.36
N LEU A 7 0.93 11.00 3.63
CA LEU A 7 -0.33 10.38 4.08
C LEU A 7 -1.51 11.36 4.04
N GLU A 8 -1.27 12.60 4.44
CA GLU A 8 -2.28 13.65 4.40
C GLU A 8 -2.62 14.05 2.97
N LEU A 9 -1.63 14.12 2.08
CA LEU A 9 -1.89 14.28 0.66
C LEU A 9 -2.74 13.11 0.13
N LEU A 10 -2.37 11.88 0.48
CA LEU A 10 -3.06 10.69 0.01
C LEU A 10 -4.55 10.67 0.39
N SER A 11 -4.93 11.16 1.57
CA SER A 11 -6.34 11.22 2.00
C SER A 11 -7.15 12.29 1.26
N GLN A 12 -6.50 13.28 0.66
CA GLN A 12 -7.13 14.35 -0.14
C GLN A 12 -7.27 13.97 -1.63
N LEU A 13 -6.59 12.92 -2.09
CA LEU A 13 -6.63 12.50 -3.49
C LEU A 13 -8.00 11.90 -3.86
N PRO A 14 -8.42 12.02 -5.14
CA PRO A 14 -9.67 11.42 -5.61
C PRO A 14 -9.70 9.92 -5.34
N LYS A 15 -10.85 9.43 -4.84
CA LYS A 15 -11.07 8.00 -4.63
C LYS A 15 -10.94 7.28 -5.97
N GLY A 16 -10.22 6.16 -5.96
CA GLY A 16 -10.03 5.34 -7.16
C GLY A 16 -8.79 5.70 -7.99
N MET A 17 -8.05 6.75 -7.61
CA MET A 17 -6.75 7.02 -8.20
C MET A 17 -5.74 5.91 -7.84
N ALA A 18 -4.86 5.60 -8.79
CA ALA A 18 -3.84 4.57 -8.65
C ALA A 18 -2.59 5.20 -8.00
N THR A 19 -2.43 5.05 -6.68
CA THR A 19 -1.38 5.74 -5.92
C THR A 19 -0.38 4.76 -5.31
N ILE A 20 0.92 5.12 -5.36
CA ILE A 20 2.02 4.38 -4.74
C ILE A 20 2.71 5.28 -3.72
N MET A 21 2.87 4.77 -2.50
CA MET A 21 3.60 5.44 -1.43
C MET A 21 5.09 5.03 -1.47
N LEU A 22 5.98 6.01 -1.50
CA LEU A 22 7.43 5.81 -1.40
C LEU A 22 7.95 6.37 -0.09
N SER A 23 8.59 5.55 0.74
CA SER A 23 9.10 5.97 2.05
C SER A 23 10.49 5.39 2.35
N VAL A 24 11.32 6.14 3.10
CA VAL A 24 12.58 5.59 3.66
C VAL A 24 12.27 4.69 4.86
N HIS A 25 11.17 4.97 5.56
CA HIS A 25 10.69 4.17 6.68
C HIS A 25 9.60 3.22 6.20
N ASP A 26 9.67 1.97 6.65
CA ASP A 26 8.75 0.89 6.27
C ASP A 26 8.17 0.21 7.53
N SER A 27 7.86 1.02 8.55
CA SER A 27 7.21 0.51 9.75
C SER A 27 5.83 -0.06 9.41
N PRO A 28 5.41 -1.17 10.03
CA PRO A 28 4.11 -1.79 9.75
C PRO A 28 2.93 -0.82 9.90
N ALA A 29 2.97 0.04 10.92
CA ALA A 29 1.94 1.06 11.15
C ALA A 29 1.83 2.07 9.99
N LEU A 30 2.96 2.50 9.42
CA LEU A 30 2.96 3.44 8.28
C LEU A 30 2.42 2.77 7.02
N ILE A 31 2.78 1.50 6.79
CA ILE A 31 2.28 0.70 5.67
C ILE A 31 0.76 0.54 5.79
N GLU A 32 0.25 0.16 6.96
CA GLU A 32 -1.20 0.05 7.22
C GLU A 32 -1.93 1.37 6.99
N GLN A 33 -1.41 2.48 7.52
CA GLN A 33 -2.00 3.81 7.33
C GLN A 33 -2.07 4.21 5.86
N ALA A 34 -0.99 3.98 5.09
CA ALA A 34 -0.96 4.29 3.67
C ALA A 34 -1.99 3.46 2.89
N LEU A 35 -2.08 2.15 3.16
CA LEU A 35 -3.05 1.28 2.50
C LEU A 35 -4.49 1.66 2.87
N ASN A 36 -4.76 1.97 4.14
CA ASN A 36 -6.08 2.41 4.60
C ASN A 36 -6.49 3.77 4.00
N ALA A 37 -5.52 4.67 3.78
CA ALA A 37 -5.74 5.94 3.10
C ALA A 37 -5.98 5.81 1.59
N GLY A 38 -5.80 4.61 1.02
CA GLY A 38 -6.11 4.32 -0.39
C GLY A 38 -4.89 4.15 -1.29
N ALA A 39 -3.69 4.02 -0.73
CA ALA A 39 -2.53 3.60 -1.52
C ALA A 39 -2.76 2.18 -2.07
N ARG A 40 -2.42 1.99 -3.34
CA ARG A 40 -2.41 0.68 -4.00
C ARG A 40 -1.02 0.09 -4.10
N GLY A 41 0.00 0.80 -3.64
CA GLY A 41 1.33 0.23 -3.48
C GLY A 41 2.12 0.94 -2.41
N PHE A 42 3.08 0.22 -1.85
CA PHE A 42 4.05 0.75 -0.90
C PHE A 42 5.43 0.21 -1.28
N LEU A 43 6.39 1.11 -1.40
CA LEU A 43 7.76 0.81 -1.78
C LEU A 43 8.73 1.57 -0.88
N SER A 44 9.90 0.98 -0.66
CA SER A 44 11.02 1.73 -0.09
C SER A 44 11.49 2.79 -1.09
N LYS A 45 11.86 3.98 -0.62
CA LYS A 45 12.53 5.02 -1.42
C LYS A 45 13.89 4.56 -1.99
N ARG A 46 14.41 3.43 -1.51
CA ARG A 46 15.64 2.79 -1.99
C ARG A 46 15.36 1.67 -3.00
N CYS A 47 14.11 1.51 -3.46
CA CYS A 47 13.77 0.47 -4.42
C CYS A 47 14.57 0.65 -5.71
N SER A 48 14.79 -0.46 -6.40
CA SER A 48 15.37 -0.42 -7.75
C SER A 48 14.41 0.29 -8.73
N PRO A 49 14.93 0.86 -9.83
CA PRO A 49 14.09 1.40 -10.90
C PRO A 49 13.11 0.36 -11.46
N ASP A 50 13.55 -0.89 -11.60
CA ASP A 50 12.73 -1.99 -12.12
C ASP A 50 11.55 -2.30 -11.19
N GLU A 51 11.76 -2.31 -9.87
CA GLU A 51 10.68 -2.47 -8.89
C GLU A 51 9.66 -1.33 -8.95
N LEU A 52 10.13 -0.09 -9.12
CA LEU A 52 9.24 1.06 -9.27
C LEU A 52 8.39 0.93 -10.54
N ILE A 53 9.02 0.57 -11.66
CA ILE A 53 8.32 0.35 -12.94
C ILE A 53 7.29 -0.76 -12.80
N ALA A 54 7.66 -1.89 -12.18
CA ALA A 54 6.75 -3.01 -11.94
C ALA A 54 5.56 -2.59 -11.07
N ALA A 55 5.80 -1.82 -10.02
CA ALA A 55 4.75 -1.32 -9.14
C ALA A 55 3.79 -0.38 -9.88
N VAL A 56 4.32 0.58 -10.65
CA VAL A 56 3.50 1.52 -11.44
C VAL A 56 2.62 0.76 -12.43
N ARG A 57 3.18 -0.19 -13.17
CA ARG A 57 2.41 -1.02 -14.14
C ARG A 57 1.32 -1.82 -13.44
N THR A 58 1.63 -2.44 -12.31
CA THR A 58 0.68 -3.24 -11.52
C THR A 58 -0.48 -2.39 -11.01
N VAL A 59 -0.17 -1.24 -10.41
CA VAL A 59 -1.16 -0.34 -9.81
C VAL A 59 -2.02 0.35 -10.88
N ALA A 60 -1.43 0.70 -12.03
CA ALA A 60 -2.16 1.22 -13.19
C ALA A 60 -3.15 0.20 -13.77
N ALA A 61 -2.81 -1.10 -13.75
CA ALA A 61 -3.72 -2.17 -14.15
C ALA A 61 -4.84 -2.46 -13.12
N GLY A 62 -4.92 -1.70 -12.03
CA GLY A 62 -5.90 -1.89 -10.96
C GLY A 62 -5.46 -2.88 -9.89
N GLY A 63 -4.23 -3.37 -9.95
CA GLY A 63 -3.64 -4.26 -8.96
C GLY A 63 -3.12 -3.53 -7.71
N CYS A 64 -2.50 -4.30 -6.82
CA CYS A 64 -1.80 -3.82 -5.64
C CYS A 64 -0.36 -4.35 -5.67
N TYR A 65 0.62 -3.51 -5.33
CA TYR A 65 2.03 -3.92 -5.32
C TYR A 65 2.70 -3.62 -3.98
N LEU A 66 3.24 -4.68 -3.36
CA LEU A 66 4.07 -4.62 -2.17
C LEU A 66 5.29 -5.51 -2.41
N THR A 67 6.48 -5.05 -2.01
CA THR A 67 7.65 -5.94 -2.03
C THR A 67 7.49 -7.04 -0.97
N PRO A 68 8.13 -8.21 -1.15
CA PRO A 68 8.06 -9.30 -0.18
C PRO A 68 8.46 -8.87 1.24
N ASP A 69 9.49 -8.04 1.38
CA ASP A 69 9.95 -7.50 2.66
C ASP A 69 8.88 -6.66 3.37
N ILE A 70 8.23 -5.75 2.63
CA ILE A 70 7.15 -4.91 3.15
C ILE A 70 5.91 -5.75 3.53
N ALA A 71 5.57 -6.74 2.71
CA ALA A 71 4.48 -7.66 3.00
C ALA A 71 4.77 -8.51 4.26
N MET A 72 6.01 -8.96 4.45
CA MET A 72 6.43 -9.68 5.66
C MET A 72 6.39 -8.78 6.90
N LYS A 73 6.85 -7.53 6.80
CA LYS A 73 6.76 -6.55 7.90
C LYS A 73 5.32 -6.30 8.32
N LEU A 74 4.42 -6.15 7.34
CA LEU A 74 2.99 -6.00 7.59
C LEU A 74 2.42 -7.25 8.30
N ALA A 75 2.76 -8.45 7.83
CA ALA A 75 2.32 -9.70 8.44
C ALA A 75 2.88 -9.90 9.87
N ALA A 76 4.12 -9.48 10.12
CA ALA A 76 4.78 -9.58 11.42
C ALA A 76 4.24 -8.55 12.44
N GLY A 77 3.92 -7.33 12.00
CA GLY A 77 3.27 -6.31 12.82
C GLY A 77 1.81 -6.65 13.17
N ALA A 78 1.14 -7.37 12.27
CA ALA A 78 -0.14 -8.03 12.52
C ALA A 78 0.06 -9.33 13.34
N GLY A 79 0.78 -9.27 14.46
CA GLY A 79 1.02 -10.43 15.33
C GLY A 79 -0.30 -11.15 15.62
N ILE A 80 -0.34 -12.47 15.34
CA ILE A 80 -1.43 -13.43 15.58
C ILE A 80 -2.74 -12.75 16.03
N ARG A 81 -3.43 -12.10 15.09
CA ARG A 81 -4.83 -11.73 15.26
C ARG A 81 -5.61 -12.43 14.18
N SER A 82 -6.38 -13.40 14.64
CA SER A 82 -7.42 -14.11 13.90
C SER A 82 -8.18 -13.15 12.95
N PRO A 83 -8.66 -13.62 11.77
CA PRO A 83 -9.08 -12.81 10.62
C PRO A 83 -10.41 -12.06 10.79
N ASN A 84 -10.72 -11.60 12.01
CA ASN A 84 -11.91 -10.85 12.36
C ASN A 84 -11.54 -9.47 12.92
N ALA A 85 -10.72 -8.72 12.18
CA ALA A 85 -10.72 -7.26 12.29
C ALA A 85 -11.64 -6.75 11.19
N SER A 86 -12.76 -6.17 11.60
CA SER A 86 -13.81 -5.55 10.80
C SER A 86 -13.31 -4.33 10.03
N VAL A 87 -12.33 -4.54 9.16
CA VAL A 87 -12.02 -3.63 8.09
C VAL A 87 -12.76 -4.17 6.88
N ARG A 88 -13.40 -3.24 6.18
CA ARG A 88 -14.35 -3.42 5.09
C ARG A 88 -13.67 -3.98 3.83
N TRP A 89 -12.95 -5.10 3.94
CA TRP A 89 -12.17 -5.76 2.88
C TRP A 89 -13.01 -6.64 1.95
N ARG A 90 -14.21 -7.06 2.40
CA ARG A 90 -15.08 -7.95 1.62
C ARG A 90 -15.94 -7.16 0.64
N LYS A 91 -15.41 -6.71 -0.52
CA LYS A 91 -16.16 -6.68 -1.81
C LYS A 91 -15.25 -6.57 -3.05
N SER A 92 -14.02 -6.07 -2.94
CA SER A 92 -13.20 -5.74 -4.13
C SER A 92 -12.25 -6.85 -4.62
N TRP A 93 -11.87 -7.81 -3.76
CA TRP A 93 -10.78 -8.74 -4.07
C TRP A 93 -11.17 -10.01 -4.85
N ARG A 94 -12.46 -10.31 -5.04
CA ARG A 94 -12.88 -11.56 -5.73
C ARG A 94 -12.87 -11.50 -7.26
N ARG A 95 -12.60 -10.35 -7.89
CA ARG A 95 -12.63 -10.24 -9.37
C ARG A 95 -11.25 -10.22 -10.03
N ALA A 96 -10.16 -10.16 -9.27
CA ALA A 96 -8.80 -10.04 -9.81
C ALA A 96 -8.03 -11.37 -9.95
N TRP A 97 -8.66 -12.51 -9.58
CA TRP A 97 -8.08 -13.86 -9.74
C TRP A 97 -9.09 -14.78 -10.43
N ARG A 98 -9.41 -14.45 -11.68
CA ARG A 98 -10.03 -15.37 -12.63
C ARG A 98 -9.42 -15.16 -14.01
#